data_AF-A0A914PZ27-F1
#
_entry.id   AF-A0A914PZ27-F1
#
_cell.length_a   1.000
_cell.length_b   1.000
_cell.length_c   1.000
_cell.angle_alpha   90.00
_cell.angle_beta   90.00
_cell.angle_gamma   90.00
#
_symmetry.space_group_name_H-M   'P 1'
#
loop_
_entity.id
_entity.type
_entity.pdbx_description
1 polymer ?
#
loop_
_entity_poly.entity_id
_entity_poly.type
_entity_poly.pdbx_seq_one_letter_code
_entity_poly.pdbx_strand_id
1 'polypeptide(L)'
;MEDKKLGEELKTHTYADNGAVKAETDEEAIYKAQATIDAFASVKMNFRGIMSKSDTVRKHFKVEPSTMSMLGIKWNPRTDILSINLTAAVNLIRRPTKS
;
A
#
# COMPACT_ATOMS: atom_id res chain seq x y z
N MET A 1 13.70 -8.22 9.96
CA MET A 1 13.20 -9.19 8.96
C MET A 1 11.86 -8.76 8.35
N GLU A 2 11.23 -7.69 8.87
CA GLU A 2 9.95 -7.14 8.37
C GLU A 2 10.08 -6.24 7.13
N ASP A 3 11.20 -5.52 6.96
CA ASP A 3 11.40 -4.57 5.84
C ASP A 3 11.29 -5.20 4.45
N LYS A 4 11.70 -6.47 4.30
CA LYS A 4 11.63 -7.16 3.01
C LYS A 4 10.20 -7.44 2.55
N LYS A 5 9.25 -7.64 3.47
CA LYS A 5 7.85 -7.90 3.11
C LYS A 5 7.17 -6.66 2.55
N LEU A 6 7.42 -5.50 3.17
CA LEU A 6 6.86 -4.23 2.70
C LEU A 6 7.40 -3.86 1.30
N GLY A 7 8.70 -4.05 1.07
CA GLY A 7 9.33 -3.79 -0.22
C GLY A 7 8.81 -4.70 -1.35
N GLU A 8 8.45 -5.95 -1.07
CA GLU A 8 7.83 -6.83 -2.06
C GLU A 8 6.35 -6.54 -2.27
N GLU A 9 5.59 -6.19 -1.23
CA GLU A 9 4.19 -5.75 -1.35
C GLU A 9 4.05 -4.49 -2.21
N LEU A 10 4.98 -3.53 -2.09
CA LEU A 10 5.01 -2.33 -2.94
C LEU A 10 5.28 -2.68 -4.41
N LYS A 11 6.13 -3.68 -4.70
CA LYS A 11 6.43 -4.09 -6.08
C LYS A 11 5.24 -4.76 -6.77
N THR A 12 4.41 -5.50 -6.04
CA THR A 12 3.28 -6.25 -6.63
C THR A 12 1.98 -5.44 -6.73
N HIS A 13 1.82 -4.36 -5.96
CA HIS A 13 0.56 -3.59 -5.89
C HIS A 13 0.65 -2.16 -6.46
N THR A 14 1.79 -1.73 -6.98
CA THR A 14 1.91 -0.41 -7.62
C THR A 14 1.27 -0.45 -9.00
N TYR A 15 0.03 0.04 -9.11
CA TYR A 15 -0.57 0.35 -10.41
C TYR A 15 -0.23 1.79 -10.77
N ALA A 16 0.72 1.94 -11.68
CA ALA A 16 1.21 3.17 -12.32
C ALA A 16 1.61 4.33 -11.38
N ASP A 17 0.70 4.88 -10.57
CA ASP A 17 0.90 6.10 -9.77
C ASP A 17 0.35 6.02 -8.32
N ASN A 18 -0.35 4.95 -7.94
CA ASN A 18 -1.02 4.86 -6.63
C ASN A 18 -0.63 3.58 -5.87
N GLY A 19 -0.30 3.72 -4.60
CA GLY A 19 -0.07 2.63 -3.66
C GLY A 19 -1.16 2.60 -2.59
N ALA A 20 -1.62 1.41 -2.22
CA ALA A 20 -2.52 1.20 -1.10
C ALA A 20 -1.84 0.33 -0.06
N VAL A 21 -1.93 0.75 1.20
CA VAL A 21 -1.32 0.03 2.32
C VAL A 21 -2.37 -0.26 3.37
N LYS A 22 -2.44 -1.51 3.80
CA LYS A 22 -3.34 -1.94 4.88
C LYS A 22 -2.61 -1.84 6.22
N ALA A 23 -3.34 -1.37 7.22
CA ALA A 23 -2.93 -1.36 8.61
C ALA A 23 -4.14 -1.71 9.50
N GLU A 24 -3.87 -2.31 10.65
CA GLU A 24 -4.85 -2.70 11.66
C GLU A 24 -4.99 -1.64 12.75
N THR A 25 -3.93 -0.84 12.98
CA THR A 25 -3.94 0.28 13.93
C THR A 25 -3.50 1.59 13.27
N ASP A 26 -3.79 2.72 13.94
CA ASP A 26 -3.36 4.04 13.49
C ASP A 26 -1.83 4.18 13.54
N GLU A 27 -1.17 3.61 14.55
CA GLU A 27 0.30 3.61 14.68
C GLU A 27 0.95 2.83 13.55
N GLU A 28 0.41 1.65 13.21
CA GLU A 28 0.88 0.85 12.09
C GLU A 28 0.66 1.59 10.77
N ALA A 29 -0.48 2.26 10.61
CA ALA A 29 -0.77 3.06 9.42
C ALA A 29 0.23 4.21 9.26
N ILE A 30 0.55 4.91 10.33
CA ILE A 30 1.55 6.00 10.33
C ILE A 30 2.92 5.47 9.95
N TYR A 31 3.36 4.39 10.61
CA TYR A 31 4.65 3.77 10.33
C TYR A 31 4.77 3.33 8.86
N LYS A 32 3.77 2.59 8.36
CA LYS A 32 3.76 2.10 6.99
C LYS A 32 3.66 3.22 5.95
N ALA A 33 2.89 4.27 6.24
CA ALA A 33 2.80 5.43 5.36
C ALA A 33 4.14 6.18 5.27
N GLN A 34 4.83 6.38 6.40
CA GLN A 34 6.16 7.00 6.41
C GLN A 34 7.19 6.15 5.66
N ALA A 35 7.22 4.84 5.92
CA ALA A 35 8.10 3.92 5.19
C ALA A 35 7.84 3.92 3.68
N THR A 36 6.58 4.09 3.26
CA THR A 36 6.20 4.20 1.85
C THR A 36 6.69 5.51 1.23
N ILE A 37 6.54 6.64 1.94
CA ILE A 37 7.09 7.93 1.52
C ILE A 37 8.60 7.83 1.30
N ASP A 38 9.31 7.28 2.27
CA ASP A 38 10.77 7.16 2.22
C ASP A 38 11.21 6.25 1.06
N ALA A 39 10.50 5.13 0.85
CA ALA A 39 10.74 4.24 -0.28
C ALA A 39 10.54 4.95 -1.63
N PHE A 40 9.45 5.73 -1.78
CA PHE A 40 9.15 6.45 -3.02
C PHE A 40 10.16 7.57 -3.29
N ALA A 41 10.58 8.28 -2.23
CA ALA A 41 11.64 9.28 -2.32
C ALA A 41 12.97 8.66 -2.78
N SER A 42 13.32 7.47 -2.28
CA SER A 42 14.55 6.77 -2.64
C SER A 42 14.65 6.41 -4.13
N VAL A 43 13.50 6.15 -4.78
CA VAL A 43 13.42 5.83 -6.21
C VAL A 43 13.07 7.05 -7.07
N LYS A 44 13.15 8.27 -6.52
CA LYS A 44 12.83 9.54 -7.19
C LYS A 44 11.42 9.58 -7.79
N MET A 45 10.48 8.83 -7.22
CA MET A 45 9.08 8.94 -7.59
C MET A 45 8.49 10.22 -6.99
N ASN A 46 7.65 10.91 -7.75
CA ASN A 46 6.98 12.11 -7.27
C ASN A 46 5.80 11.72 -6.36
N PHE A 47 6.02 11.78 -5.05
CA PHE A 47 4.99 11.49 -4.06
C PHE A 47 3.99 12.66 -3.96
N ARG A 48 2.73 12.42 -4.34
CA ARG A 48 1.70 13.48 -4.39
C ARG A 48 0.94 13.68 -3.08
N GLY A 49 0.96 12.72 -2.16
CA GLY A 49 0.28 12.83 -0.87
C GLY A 49 -0.28 11.51 -0.35
N ILE A 50 -0.75 11.54 0.89
CA ILE A 50 -1.38 10.41 1.58
C ILE A 50 -2.91 10.57 1.58
N MET A 51 -3.61 9.45 1.46
CA MET A 51 -5.03 9.33 1.75
C MET A 51 -5.26 8.30 2.85
N SER A 52 -6.15 8.60 3.81
CA SER A 52 -6.48 7.67 4.88
C SER A 52 -7.93 7.84 5.36
N LYS A 53 -8.56 6.73 5.73
CA LYS A 53 -9.85 6.69 6.42
C LYS A 53 -9.75 7.27 7.83
N SER A 54 -8.63 7.07 8.51
CA SER A 54 -8.43 7.47 9.91
C SER A 54 -8.16 8.97 10.06
N ASP A 55 -8.90 9.61 10.95
CA ASP A 55 -8.71 11.03 11.31
C ASP A 55 -7.35 11.25 11.98
N THR A 56 -6.91 10.31 12.82
CA THR A 56 -5.62 10.37 13.52
C THR A 56 -4.47 10.40 12.52
N VAL A 57 -4.48 9.48 11.56
CA VAL A 57 -3.45 9.39 10.52
C VAL A 57 -3.44 10.67 9.67
N ARG A 58 -4.62 11.18 9.29
CA ARG A 58 -4.71 12.41 8.50
C ARG A 58 -4.19 13.64 9.26
N LYS A 59 -4.52 13.76 10.54
CA LYS A 59 -3.98 14.83 11.42
C LYS A 59 -2.47 14.73 11.56
N HIS A 60 -1.93 13.52 11.70
CA HIS A 60 -0.49 13.29 11.80
C HIS A 60 0.26 13.82 10.58
N PHE A 61 -0.22 13.49 9.37
CA PHE A 61 0.39 13.93 8.11
C PHE A 61 -0.10 15.30 7.61
N LYS A 62 -1.00 15.97 8.36
CA LYS A 62 -1.64 17.24 7.97
C LYS A 62 -2.27 17.18 6.57
N VAL A 63 -2.91 16.05 6.25
CA VAL A 63 -3.56 15.84 4.96
C VAL A 63 -5.05 16.12 5.05
N GLU A 64 -5.53 16.98 4.15
CA GLU A 64 -6.96 17.24 4.03
C GLU A 64 -7.67 16.07 3.37
N PRO A 65 -8.91 15.78 3.79
CA PRO A 65 -9.67 14.74 3.15
C PRO A 65 -9.96 15.09 1.69
N SER A 66 -9.63 14.18 0.79
CA SER A 66 -9.88 14.35 -0.64
C SER A 66 -10.21 13.02 -1.31
N THR A 67 -10.60 13.09 -2.58
CA THR A 67 -10.83 11.91 -3.44
C THR A 67 -9.71 11.80 -4.46
N MET A 68 -9.32 10.58 -4.82
CA MET A 68 -8.31 10.32 -5.85
C MET A 68 -8.89 9.48 -6.98
N SER A 69 -8.30 9.55 -8.17
CA SER A 69 -8.52 8.52 -9.18
C SER A 69 -7.65 7.32 -8.81
N MET A 70 -8.28 6.21 -8.41
CA MET A 70 -7.62 4.95 -8.11
C MET A 70 -8.13 3.92 -9.11
N LEU A 71 -7.22 3.32 -9.89
CA LEU A 71 -7.57 2.38 -10.97
C LEU A 71 -8.54 2.97 -12.01
N GLY A 72 -8.46 4.27 -12.27
CA GLY A 72 -9.35 4.98 -13.19
C GLY A 72 -10.74 5.30 -12.62
N ILE A 73 -10.98 4.97 -11.35
CA ILE A 73 -12.25 5.21 -10.66
C ILE A 73 -12.04 6.29 -9.59
N LYS A 74 -12.98 7.25 -9.49
CA LYS A 74 -12.97 8.20 -8.39
C LYS A 74 -13.24 7.46 -7.09
N TRP A 75 -12.27 7.49 -6.18
CA TRP A 75 -12.27 6.77 -4.92
C TRP A 75 -12.13 7.72 -3.74
N ASN A 76 -12.94 7.49 -2.70
CA ASN A 76 -12.93 8.18 -1.43
C ASN A 76 -12.64 7.17 -0.30
N PRO A 77 -11.50 7.26 0.40
CA PRO A 77 -11.11 6.31 1.45
C PRO A 77 -12.08 6.24 2.64
N ARG A 78 -12.98 7.21 2.80
CA ARG A 78 -13.94 7.23 3.92
C ARG A 78 -15.26 6.53 3.61
N THR A 79 -15.73 6.65 2.38
CA THR A 79 -17.06 6.15 1.98
C THR A 79 -16.96 4.89 1.16
N ASP A 80 -15.86 4.71 0.44
CA ASP A 80 -15.74 3.66 -0.55
C ASP A 80 -14.92 2.50 0.00
N ILE A 81 -15.30 1.29 -0.41
CA ILE A 81 -14.63 0.07 0.00
C ILE A 81 -13.86 -0.47 -1.19
N LEU A 82 -12.55 -0.66 -1.03
CA LEU A 82 -11.72 -1.38 -1.98
C LEU A 82 -11.64 -2.83 -1.54
N SER A 83 -12.19 -3.74 -2.36
CA SER A 83 -12.07 -5.19 -2.14
C SER A 83 -11.10 -5.77 -3.15
N ILE A 84 -9.96 -6.28 -2.66
CA ILE A 84 -8.92 -6.92 -3.48
C ILE A 84 -8.97 -8.41 -3.18
N ASN A 85 -9.40 -9.22 -4.15
CA ASN A 85 -9.33 -10.67 -4.06
C ASN A 85 -7.93 -11.13 -4.42
N LEU A 86 -7.17 -11.59 -3.43
CA LEU A 86 -5.85 -12.16 -3.65
C LEU A 86 -5.99 -13.65 -3.97
N THR A 87 -5.51 -14.07 -5.14
CA THR A 87 -5.33 -15.49 -5.45
C THR A 87 -3.88 -15.85 -5.20
N ALA A 88 -3.61 -16.73 -4.24
CA ALA A 88 -2.26 -17.22 -4.01
C ALA A 88 -1.83 -18.09 -5.20
N ALA A 89 -0.81 -17.66 -5.94
CA ALA A 89 -0.13 -18.52 -6.89
C ALA A 89 0.70 -19.56 -6.11
N VAL A 90 0.11 -20.72 -5.82
CA VAL A 90 0.84 -21.86 -5.24
C VAL A 90 1.72 -22.45 -6.32
N ASN A 91 2.97 -21.98 -6.42
CA ASN A 91 3.99 -22.66 -7.20
C ASN A 91 4.37 -23.96 -6.48
N LEU A 92 3.77 -25.08 -6.91
CA LEU A 92 4.20 -26.43 -6.55
C LEU A 92 5.61 -26.67 -7.12
N ILE A 93 6.64 -26.38 -6.32
CA ILE A 93 8.01 -26.82 -6.60
C ILE A 93 8.02 -28.35 -6.44
N ARG A 94 7.81 -29.09 -7.53
CA ARG A 94 8.08 -30.53 -7.58
C ARG A 94 9.59 -30.72 -7.36
N ARG A 95 9.99 -31.15 -6.17
CA ARG A 95 11.35 -31.64 -5.94
C ARG A 95 11.56 -32.90 -6.80
N PRO A 96 12.63 -33.00 -7.60
CA PRO A 96 12.95 -34.25 -8.26
C PRO A 96 13.40 -35.25 -7.18
N THR A 97 12.65 -36.32 -7.03
CA THR A 97 13.10 -37.53 -6.32
C THR A 97 14.26 -38.11 -7.12
N LYS A 98 15.47 -38.06 -6.55
CA LYS A 98 16.63 -38.79 -7.09
C LYS A 98 16.35 -40.29 -6.94
N SER A 99 16.36 -41.01 -8.06
CA SER A 99 16.55 -42.46 -8.12
C SER A 99 18.04 -42.79 -8.12
#